data_AF-A0A1T1ANC5-F1
#
_entry.id   AF-A0A1T1ANC5-F1
#
_cell.length_a   1.000
_cell.length_b   1.000
_cell.length_c   1.000
_cell.angle_alpha   90.00
_cell.angle_beta   90.00
_cell.angle_gamma   90.00
#
_symmetry.space_group_name_H-M   'P 1'
#
loop_
_entity.id
_entity.type
_entity.pdbx_description
1 polymer ?
#
loop_
_entity_poly.entity_id
_entity_poly.type
_entity_poly.pdbx_seq_one_letter_code
_entity_poly.pdbx_strand_id
1 'polypeptide(L)'
;MVFAVFGVHAQGVVLPSDTAVHEPAEVIPAAVKAFSGRWEGKWDERMPHVLVVEEIKSATEATVLYAWQAPPAANAWNAGWARFTATIDGNILRVPLSEGKKAWYELQADGSLKASYTRPNSSSQSNAVLRKVQP
;
A
#
# COMPACT_ATOMS: atom_id res chain seq x y z
N MET A 1 -9.91 -32.08 11.40
CA MET A 1 -9.35 -31.89 10.04
C MET A 1 -9.00 -30.40 9.94
N VAL A 2 -7.72 -30.08 9.85
CA VAL A 2 -7.17 -28.72 10.00
C VAL A 2 -7.02 -28.09 8.61
N PHE A 3 -7.48 -26.87 8.43
CA PHE A 3 -6.99 -26.00 7.37
C PHE A 3 -6.77 -24.60 7.95
N ALA A 4 -5.54 -24.32 8.36
CA ALA A 4 -5.06 -22.95 8.48
C ALA A 4 -4.29 -22.65 7.19
N VAL A 5 -4.89 -21.88 6.28
CA VAL A 5 -4.20 -21.39 5.09
C VAL A 5 -3.50 -20.10 5.49
N PHE A 6 -2.24 -20.22 5.88
CA PHE A 6 -1.34 -19.07 6.00
C PHE A 6 -0.73 -18.80 4.62
N GLY A 7 -1.24 -17.78 3.93
CA GLY A 7 -0.60 -17.28 2.71
C GLY A 7 0.74 -16.64 3.07
N VAL A 8 1.84 -17.21 2.56
CA VAL A 8 3.21 -16.72 2.78
C VAL A 8 3.41 -15.31 2.20
N HIS A 9 4.23 -14.58 2.95
CA HIS A 9 4.36 -13.14 3.08
C HIS A 9 5.26 -12.46 2.04
N ALA A 10 4.84 -11.30 1.55
CA ALA A 10 5.75 -10.29 0.98
C ALA A 10 6.75 -9.83 2.06
N GLN A 11 8.02 -10.22 1.99
CA GLN A 11 9.04 -9.80 2.98
C GLN A 11 8.65 -10.06 4.46
N GLY A 12 7.80 -11.05 4.73
CA GLY A 12 7.28 -11.32 6.08
C GLY A 12 6.11 -10.43 6.54
N VAL A 13 5.58 -9.54 5.67
CA VAL A 13 4.35 -8.76 5.91
C VAL A 13 3.11 -9.66 5.76
N VAL A 14 2.24 -9.64 6.77
CA VAL A 14 0.99 -10.41 6.80
C VAL A 14 -0.08 -9.66 6.01
N LEU A 15 -0.66 -10.34 5.02
CA LEU A 15 -1.83 -9.88 4.27
C LEU A 15 -3.04 -10.74 4.69
N PRO A 16 -4.27 -10.21 4.66
CA PRO A 16 -5.45 -11.01 4.91
C PRO A 16 -5.69 -12.00 3.77
N SER A 17 -6.32 -13.13 4.10
CA SER A 17 -6.57 -14.23 3.16
C SER A 17 -7.50 -13.86 2.00
N ASP A 18 -8.29 -12.81 2.15
CA ASP A 18 -9.22 -12.28 1.16
C ASP A 18 -8.61 -11.17 0.29
N THR A 19 -7.30 -10.94 0.38
CA THR A 19 -6.61 -9.96 -0.48
C THR A 19 -6.76 -10.35 -1.94
N ALA A 20 -7.39 -9.48 -2.73
CA ALA A 20 -7.56 -9.66 -4.16
C ALA A 20 -7.36 -8.33 -4.89
N VAL A 21 -6.81 -8.40 -6.11
CA VAL A 21 -6.72 -7.26 -7.01
C VAL A 21 -7.78 -7.44 -8.10
N HIS A 22 -8.67 -6.48 -8.22
CA HIS A 22 -9.71 -6.44 -9.23
C HIS A 22 -9.22 -5.66 -10.44
N GLU A 23 -9.46 -6.21 -11.64
CA GLU A 23 -9.12 -5.53 -12.87
C GLU A 23 -9.92 -4.22 -12.99
N PRO A 24 -9.25 -3.08 -13.21
CA PRO A 24 -9.94 -1.80 -13.36
C PRO A 24 -10.82 -1.78 -14.62
N ALA A 25 -12.01 -1.18 -14.51
CA ALA A 25 -12.92 -1.03 -15.65
C ALA A 25 -12.25 -0.33 -16.85
N GLU A 26 -12.63 -0.73 -18.08
CA GLU A 26 -12.01 -0.22 -19.31
C GLU A 26 -12.05 1.31 -19.42
N VAL A 27 -13.12 1.94 -18.92
CA VAL A 27 -13.35 3.39 -18.89
C VAL A 27 -12.33 4.16 -18.04
N ILE A 28 -11.62 3.50 -17.12
CA ILE A 28 -10.61 4.14 -16.27
C ILE A 28 -9.36 4.50 -17.10
N PRO A 29 -8.82 5.73 -16.98
CA PRO A 29 -7.61 6.13 -17.71
C PRO A 29 -6.41 5.22 -17.40
N ALA A 30 -5.57 4.93 -18.40
CA ALA A 30 -4.41 4.05 -18.26
C ALA A 30 -3.45 4.47 -17.13
N ALA A 31 -3.25 5.79 -16.95
CA ALA A 31 -2.43 6.34 -15.88
C ALA A 31 -2.97 5.98 -14.48
N VAL A 32 -4.29 5.93 -14.32
CA VAL A 32 -4.95 5.54 -13.07
C VAL A 32 -4.88 4.03 -12.91
N LYS A 33 -5.17 3.26 -13.97
CA LYS A 33 -5.06 1.78 -13.96
C LYS A 33 -3.68 1.29 -13.54
N ALA A 34 -2.64 2.06 -13.86
CA ALA A 34 -1.27 1.73 -13.50
C ALA A 34 -1.04 1.60 -11.99
N PHE A 35 -1.89 2.17 -11.13
CA PHE A 35 -1.85 1.94 -9.68
C PHE A 35 -2.31 0.55 -9.27
N SER A 36 -3.19 -0.10 -10.03
CA SER A 36 -3.73 -1.41 -9.68
C SER A 36 -2.62 -2.44 -9.55
N GLY A 37 -2.76 -3.32 -8.56
CA GLY A 37 -1.77 -4.35 -8.24
C GLY A 37 -1.16 -4.25 -6.84
N ARG A 38 -0.20 -5.13 -6.60
CA ARG A 38 0.57 -5.22 -5.35
C ARG A 38 1.94 -4.57 -5.51
N TRP A 39 2.31 -3.80 -4.51
CA TRP A 39 3.51 -2.99 -4.44
C TRP A 39 4.27 -3.30 -3.16
N GLU A 40 5.58 -3.50 -3.28
CA GLU A 40 6.44 -3.85 -2.15
C GLU A 40 7.62 -2.90 -2.04
N GLY A 41 7.92 -2.46 -0.83
CA GLY A 41 9.06 -1.61 -0.53
C GLY A 41 9.39 -1.60 0.95
N LYS A 42 10.29 -0.69 1.34
CA LYS A 42 10.67 -0.49 2.74
C LYS A 42 10.66 0.99 3.08
N TRP A 43 9.99 1.35 4.16
CA TRP A 43 10.10 2.70 4.74
C TRP A 43 11.49 2.90 5.32
N ASP A 44 12.15 3.97 4.91
CA ASP A 44 13.51 4.35 5.27
C ASP A 44 14.49 3.18 5.15
N GLU A 45 14.30 2.37 4.10
CA GLU A 45 15.06 1.13 3.78
C GLU A 45 15.01 0.03 4.86
N ARG A 46 14.29 0.25 5.95
CA ARG A 46 14.32 -0.59 7.15
C ARG A 46 13.05 -1.38 7.37
N MET A 47 11.88 -0.77 7.19
CA MET A 47 10.61 -1.34 7.61
C MET A 47 9.80 -1.82 6.41
N PRO A 48 9.65 -3.15 6.21
CA PRO A 48 8.88 -3.69 5.10
C PRO A 48 7.43 -3.19 5.07
N HIS A 49 6.99 -2.84 3.89
CA HIS A 49 5.67 -2.31 3.62
C HIS A 49 5.14 -2.89 2.31
N VAL A 50 3.86 -3.25 2.34
CA VAL A 50 3.11 -3.67 1.16
C VAL A 50 1.91 -2.75 1.02
N LEU A 51 1.73 -2.24 -0.19
CA LEU A 51 0.50 -1.59 -0.61
C LEU A 51 -0.15 -2.48 -1.66
N VAL A 52 -1.42 -2.82 -1.47
CA VAL A 52 -2.23 -3.47 -2.50
C VAL A 52 -3.31 -2.48 -2.90
N VAL A 53 -3.39 -2.14 -4.18
CA VAL A 53 -4.53 -1.42 -4.73
C VAL A 53 -5.53 -2.49 -5.16
N GLU A 54 -6.47 -2.80 -4.27
CA GLU A 54 -7.42 -3.90 -4.44
C GLU A 54 -8.45 -3.57 -5.52
N GLU A 55 -8.92 -2.32 -5.59
CA GLU A 55 -9.95 -1.91 -6.54
C GLU A 55 -9.80 -0.43 -6.92
N ILE A 56 -9.98 -0.11 -8.19
CA ILE A 56 -10.10 1.28 -8.66
C ILE A 56 -11.55 1.52 -9.03
N LYS A 57 -12.27 2.23 -8.15
CA LYS A 57 -13.70 2.50 -8.29
C LYS A 57 -14.00 3.57 -9.33
N SER A 58 -13.12 4.55 -9.46
CA SER A 58 -13.24 5.65 -10.40
C SER A 58 -11.88 6.24 -10.76
N ALA A 59 -11.85 7.24 -11.63
CA ALA A 59 -10.61 7.94 -11.97
C ALA A 59 -9.95 8.64 -10.75
N THR A 60 -10.68 8.82 -9.65
CA THR A 60 -10.23 9.57 -8.47
C THR A 60 -10.32 8.77 -7.16
N GLU A 61 -10.80 7.53 -7.17
CA GLU A 61 -11.04 6.75 -5.96
C GLU A 61 -10.60 5.30 -6.12
N ALA A 62 -9.91 4.77 -5.11
CA ALA A 62 -9.51 3.38 -5.02
C ALA A 62 -9.67 2.82 -3.60
N THR A 63 -9.90 1.51 -3.50
CA THR A 63 -9.77 0.74 -2.26
C THR A 63 -8.34 0.21 -2.19
N VAL A 64 -7.65 0.50 -1.09
CA VAL A 64 -6.28 0.06 -0.89
C VAL A 64 -6.13 -0.69 0.42
N LEU A 65 -5.27 -1.70 0.42
CA LEU A 65 -4.81 -2.38 1.60
C LEU A 65 -3.38 -1.93 1.91
N TYR A 66 -3.22 -1.30 3.06
CA TYR A 66 -1.94 -0.87 3.59
C TYR A 66 -1.48 -1.86 4.66
N ALA A 67 -0.37 -2.56 4.43
CA ALA A 67 0.16 -3.56 5.35
C ALA A 67 1.59 -3.26 5.78
N TRP A 68 1.90 -3.63 7.02
CA TRP A 68 3.18 -3.35 7.66
C TRP A 68 3.65 -4.54 8.51
N GLN A 69 4.97 -4.68 8.64
CA GLN A 69 5.56 -5.66 9.53
C GLN A 69 5.82 -5.12 10.92
N ALA A 70 5.71 -5.97 11.94
CA ALA A 70 6.15 -5.63 13.29
C ALA A 70 7.63 -5.21 13.27
N PRO A 71 8.00 -4.14 14.00
CA PRO A 71 9.38 -3.75 14.14
C PRO A 71 10.18 -4.81 14.91
N PRO A 72 11.51 -4.91 14.70
CA PRO A 72 12.35 -5.91 15.37
C PRO A 72 12.41 -5.79 16.90
N ALA A 73 12.05 -4.63 17.46
CA ALA A 73 12.06 -4.39 18.89
C ALA A 73 10.78 -4.94 19.54
N ALA A 74 10.94 -5.74 20.60
CA ALA A 74 9.91 -6.55 21.25
C ALA A 74 8.66 -5.79 21.78
N ASN A 75 8.64 -4.45 21.71
CA ASN A 75 7.66 -3.61 22.42
C ASN A 75 6.97 -2.60 21.49
N ALA A 76 7.34 -2.52 20.21
CA ALA A 76 7.07 -1.30 19.45
C ALA A 76 5.64 -1.25 18.86
N TRP A 77 5.12 -2.28 18.20
CA TRP A 77 3.70 -2.43 17.80
C TRP A 77 3.53 -3.72 16.97
N ASN A 78 2.32 -4.26 16.82
CA ASN A 78 2.10 -5.51 16.08
C ASN A 78 2.09 -5.31 14.55
N ALA A 79 2.53 -6.34 13.81
CA ALA A 79 2.28 -6.43 12.38
C ALA A 79 0.79 -6.32 12.12
N GLY A 80 0.42 -5.73 10.99
CA GLY A 80 -0.97 -5.47 10.72
C GLY A 80 -1.20 -4.96 9.31
N TRP A 81 -2.47 -4.83 9.01
CA TRP A 81 -2.97 -4.29 7.77
C TRP A 81 -4.27 -3.57 8.04
N ALA A 82 -4.60 -2.62 7.19
CA ALA A 82 -5.89 -1.96 7.19
C ALA A 82 -6.26 -1.54 5.76
N ARG A 83 -7.56 -1.57 5.48
CA ARG A 83 -8.12 -1.10 4.22
C ARG A 83 -8.53 0.36 4.36
N PHE A 84 -8.29 1.13 3.31
CA PHE A 84 -8.61 2.55 3.25
C PHE A 84 -9.20 2.90 1.89
N THR A 85 -10.09 3.89 1.89
CA THR A 85 -10.43 4.61 0.66
C THR A 85 -9.32 5.61 0.39
N ALA A 86 -8.68 5.46 -0.76
CA ALA A 86 -7.63 6.35 -1.25
C ALA A 86 -8.18 7.26 -2.36
N THR A 87 -7.60 8.45 -2.48
CA THR A 87 -7.90 9.37 -3.59
C THR A 87 -6.77 9.36 -4.61
N ILE A 88 -7.13 9.40 -5.89
CA ILE A 88 -6.19 9.48 -7.01
C ILE A 88 -6.29 10.86 -7.64
N ASP A 89 -5.13 11.47 -7.85
CA ASP A 89 -4.99 12.78 -8.47
C ASP A 89 -3.76 12.75 -9.38
N GLY A 90 -4.01 12.58 -10.69
CA GLY A 90 -2.97 12.38 -11.69
C GLY A 90 -2.13 11.14 -11.40
N ASN A 91 -0.85 11.34 -11.10
CA ASN A 91 0.11 10.30 -10.75
C ASN A 91 0.30 10.15 -9.23
N ILE A 92 -0.58 10.69 -8.39
CA ILE A 92 -0.49 10.58 -6.94
C ILE A 92 -1.71 9.85 -6.36
N LEU A 93 -1.46 8.80 -5.60
CA LEU A 93 -2.43 8.09 -4.76
C LEU A 93 -2.26 8.53 -3.30
N ARG A 94 -3.31 9.07 -2.68
CA ARG A 94 -3.29 9.59 -1.30
C ARG A 94 -4.12 8.69 -0.41
N VAL A 95 -3.48 8.14 0.61
CA VAL A 95 -4.10 7.24 1.60
C VAL A 95 -4.18 7.96 2.95
N PRO A 96 -5.37 8.36 3.40
CA PRO A 96 -5.59 8.89 4.75
C PRO A 96 -5.60 7.73 5.73
N LEU A 97 -4.46 7.51 6.40
CA LEU A 97 -4.33 6.46 7.41
C LEU A 97 -4.99 6.89 8.73
N SER A 98 -5.15 5.93 9.64
CA SER A 98 -5.72 6.17 10.97
C SER A 98 -4.94 7.21 11.78
N GLU A 99 -5.62 7.89 12.71
CA GLU A 99 -5.04 8.87 13.62
C GLU A 99 -4.34 10.06 12.92
N GLY A 100 -4.82 10.46 11.75
CA GLY A 100 -4.28 11.60 11.00
C GLY A 100 -2.92 11.35 10.35
N LYS A 101 -2.43 10.11 10.36
CA LYS A 101 -1.28 9.67 9.58
C LYS A 101 -1.64 9.70 8.09
N LYS A 102 -0.67 9.93 7.22
CA LYS A 102 -0.90 9.99 5.77
C LYS A 102 0.20 9.21 5.05
N ALA A 103 -0.17 8.48 4.00
CA ALA A 103 0.77 7.87 3.08
C ALA A 103 0.42 8.27 1.65
N TRP A 104 1.36 8.87 0.93
CA TRP A 104 1.19 9.29 -0.45
C TRP A 104 2.12 8.48 -1.34
N TYR A 105 1.65 8.13 -2.54
CA TYR A 105 2.39 7.31 -3.49
C TYR A 105 2.35 7.98 -4.84
N GLU A 106 3.51 8.35 -5.36
CA GLU A 106 3.67 8.97 -6.65
C GLU A 106 4.20 7.95 -7.65
N LEU A 107 3.40 7.67 -8.69
CA LEU A 107 3.80 6.82 -9.80
C LEU A 107 4.87 7.51 -10.64
N GLN A 108 6.01 6.83 -10.74
CA GLN A 108 7.18 7.28 -11.47
C GLN A 108 7.16 6.74 -12.91
N ALA A 109 7.90 7.39 -13.81
CA ALA A 109 8.03 6.96 -15.20
C ALA A 109 8.66 5.57 -15.36
N ASP A 110 9.44 5.12 -14.37
CA ASP A 110 10.05 3.78 -14.35
C ASP A 110 9.09 2.68 -13.84
N GLY A 111 7.82 3.03 -13.57
CA GLY A 111 6.81 2.12 -13.07
C GLY A 111 6.93 1.79 -11.58
N SER A 112 7.77 2.49 -10.81
CA SER A 112 7.79 2.41 -9.34
C SER A 112 6.83 3.39 -8.67
N LEU A 113 6.53 3.17 -7.39
CA LEU A 113 5.91 4.17 -6.53
C LEU A 113 6.95 4.78 -5.60
N LYS A 114 7.14 6.10 -5.69
CA LYS A 114 7.81 6.85 -4.63
C LYS A 114 6.80 7.16 -3.55
N ALA A 115 7.04 6.70 -2.34
CA ALA A 115 6.10 6.85 -1.24
C ALA A 115 6.65 7.78 -0.16
N SER A 116 5.75 8.55 0.45
CA SER A 116 6.02 9.33 1.65
C SER A 116 5.00 8.98 2.73
N TYR A 117 5.45 8.93 3.98
CA TYR A 117 4.62 8.71 5.15
C TYR A 117 4.83 9.84 6.16
N THR A 118 3.74 10.43 6.63
CA THR A 118 3.76 11.56 7.57
C THR A 118 2.89 11.26 8.78
N ARG A 119 3.41 11.57 9.96
CA ARG A 119 2.66 11.51 11.23
C ARG A 119 1.96 12.84 11.49
N PRO A 120 0.83 12.85 12.21
CA PRO A 120 0.24 14.10 12.68
C PRO A 120 1.29 14.89 13.48
N ASN A 121 1.33 16.21 13.28
CA ASN A 121 2.20 17.16 13.99
C ASN A 121 3.71 16.87 13.86
N SER A 122 4.15 16.12 12.85
CA SER A 122 5.57 15.89 12.59
C SER A 122 6.03 16.64 11.34
N SER A 123 7.18 17.29 11.43
CA SER A 123 7.91 17.83 10.26
C SER A 123 8.77 16.78 9.56
N SER A 124 8.91 15.58 10.15
CA SER A 124 9.67 14.47 9.56
C SER A 124 8.75 13.56 8.74
N GLN A 125 9.23 13.14 7.58
CA GLN A 125 8.59 12.15 6.73
C GLN A 125 9.49 10.93 6.56
N SER A 126 8.89 9.75 6.52
CA SER A 126 9.57 8.53 6.06
C SER A 126 9.37 8.39 4.56
N ASN A 127 10.35 7.85 3.85
CA ASN A 127 10.27 7.65 2.40
C ASN A 127 10.43 6.18 2.05
N ALA A 128 9.84 5.76 0.93
CA ALA A 128 10.05 4.43 0.36
C ALA A 128 10.03 4.49 -1.16
N VAL A 129 10.61 3.47 -1.79
CA VAL A 129 10.38 3.15 -3.20
C VAL A 129 9.75 1.77 -3.23
N LEU A 130 8.59 1.65 -3.84
CA LEU A 130 7.88 0.38 -3.99
C LEU A 130 7.96 -0.08 -5.45
N ARG A 131 8.11 -1.39 -5.63
CA ARG A 131 8.10 -2.06 -6.94
C ARG A 131 6.83 -2.89 -7.05
N LYS A 132 6.24 -2.90 -8.25
CA LYS A 132 5.09 -3.75 -8.54
C LYS A 132 5.55 -5.21 -8.61
N VAL A 133 4.87 -6.08 -7.88
CA VAL A 133 5.16 -7.52 -7.83
C VAL A 133 4.02 -8.37 -8.39
N GLN A 134 2.81 -7.81 -8.47
CA GLN A 134 1.65 -8.45 -9.05
C GLN A 134 0.77 -7.38 -9.72
N PRO A 135 0.33 -7.59 -10.97
CA PRO A 135 -0.67 -6.76 -11.61
C PRO A 135 -2.07 -6.97 -11.03
#